data_AF-A0A2X4R6R8-F1
#
_entry.id   AF-A0A2X4R6R8-F1
#
_cell.length_a   1.000
_cell.length_b   1.000
_cell.length_c   1.000
_cell.angle_alpha   90.00
_cell.angle_beta   90.00
_cell.angle_gamma   90.00
#
_symmetry.space_group_name_H-M   'P 1'
#
loop_
_entity.id
_entity.type
_entity.pdbx_description
1 polymer ?
#
loop_
_entity_poly.entity_id
_entity_poly.type
_entity_poly.pdbx_seq_one_letter_code
_entity_poly.pdbx_strand_id
1 'polypeptide(L)'
;MTRGVASLYFIAFLIGAGLFAAGFFTERSFLRPLVMAIVMTAAHLGVGAWWIAQKPHRAAGITAGVLALLAGASWATWVVAAWEEFQAQASLPIINIAGLPAFALSPVVLICVIVSVTQNRTR
;
A
#
# COMPACT_ATOMS: atom_id res chain seq x y z
N MET A 1 -8.88 4.60 -19.40
CA MET A 1 -9.05 3.97 -18.07
C MET A 1 -7.72 3.70 -17.34
N THR A 2 -6.72 3.10 -18.00
CA THR A 2 -5.38 2.80 -17.41
C THR A 2 -4.65 3.97 -16.76
N ARG A 3 -4.68 5.15 -17.37
CA ARG A 3 -4.06 6.37 -16.80
C ARG A 3 -4.72 6.81 -15.48
N GLY A 4 -6.04 6.70 -15.38
CA GLY A 4 -6.77 7.15 -14.19
C GLY A 4 -6.43 6.34 -12.94
N VAL A 5 -6.37 5.01 -13.07
CA VAL A 5 -6.03 4.12 -11.95
C VAL A 5 -4.57 4.25 -11.53
N ALA A 6 -3.64 4.40 -12.48
CA ALA A 6 -2.25 4.65 -12.19
C ALA A 6 -2.03 5.99 -11.48
N SER A 7 -2.74 7.05 -11.91
CA SER A 7 -2.71 8.36 -11.24
C SER A 7 -3.31 8.30 -9.83
N LEU A 8 -4.43 7.60 -9.64
CA LEU A 8 -5.04 7.38 -8.32
C LEU A 8 -4.10 6.63 -7.38
N TYR A 9 -3.46 5.58 -7.87
CA TYR A 9 -2.50 4.81 -7.08
C TYR A 9 -1.25 5.63 -6.74
N PHE A 10 -0.74 6.42 -7.68
CA PHE A 10 0.38 7.33 -7.43
C PHE A 10 0.03 8.40 -6.39
N ILE A 11 -1.17 8.99 -6.48
CA ILE A 11 -1.66 9.95 -5.48
C ILE A 11 -1.77 9.29 -4.10
N ALA A 12 -2.36 8.09 -4.03
CA ALA A 12 -2.44 7.33 -2.77
C ALA A 12 -1.05 7.04 -2.21
N PHE A 13 -0.11 6.62 -3.05
CA PHE A 13 1.28 6.39 -2.65
C PHE A 13 1.96 7.66 -2.12
N LEU A 14 1.79 8.81 -2.79
CA LEU A 14 2.34 10.09 -2.32
C LEU A 14 1.73 10.53 -0.99
N ILE A 15 0.42 10.35 -0.80
CA ILE A 15 -0.26 10.61 0.47
C ILE A 15 0.34 9.70 1.55
N GLY A 16 0.49 8.41 1.28
CA GLY A 16 1.08 7.46 2.22
C GLY A 16 2.53 7.81 2.59
N ALA A 17 3.36 8.14 1.60
CA ALA A 17 4.74 8.56 1.82
C ALA A 17 4.84 9.87 2.61
N GLY A 18 3.99 10.85 2.30
CA GLY A 18 3.94 12.14 3.01
C GLY A 18 3.52 11.99 4.47
N LEU A 19 2.51 11.16 4.74
CA LEU A 19 2.08 10.85 6.11
C LEU A 19 3.20 10.15 6.89
N PHE A 20 3.87 9.17 6.29
CA PHE A 20 5.03 8.51 6.92
C PHE A 20 6.16 9.50 7.25
N ALA A 21 6.56 10.34 6.30
CA ALA A 21 7.63 11.31 6.47
C ALA A 21 7.32 12.36 7.55
N ALA A 22 6.04 12.67 7.76
CA ALA A 22 5.59 13.58 8.81
C ALA A 22 5.62 12.98 10.23
N GLY A 23 6.16 11.77 10.42
CA GLY A 23 6.24 11.15 11.75
C GLY A 23 4.89 10.67 12.29
N PHE A 24 3.92 10.37 11.43
CA PHE A 24 2.56 9.99 11.85
C PHE A 24 2.48 8.75 12.74
N PHE A 25 3.54 7.94 12.80
CA PHE A 25 3.61 6.73 13.62
C PHE A 25 4.20 6.98 15.03
N THR A 26 4.58 8.22 15.36
CA THR A 26 5.22 8.55 16.64
C THR A 26 4.28 9.19 17.67
N GLU A 27 3.02 9.46 17.32
CA GLU A 27 2.04 10.03 18.25
C GLU A 27 1.33 8.93 19.08
N ARG A 28 0.94 9.24 20.32
CA ARG A 28 0.14 8.37 21.21
C ARG A 28 -1.28 8.05 20.69
N SER A 29 -1.59 8.30 19.42
CA SER A 29 -2.93 8.11 18.85
C SER A 29 -2.92 7.07 17.73
N PHE A 30 -3.75 6.04 17.87
CA PHE A 30 -3.89 4.98 16.86
C PHE A 30 -4.73 5.41 15.64
N LEU A 31 -5.56 6.44 15.80
CA LEU A 31 -6.56 6.82 14.80
C LEU A 31 -5.91 7.23 13.46
N ARG A 32 -4.81 7.99 13.52
CA ARG A 32 -4.14 8.50 12.33
C ARG A 32 -3.42 7.38 11.54
N PRO A 33 -2.58 6.53 12.16
CA PRO A 33 -2.03 5.36 11.48
C PRO A 33 -3.09 4.39 10.94
N LEU A 34 -4.21 4.21 11.66
CA LEU A 34 -5.34 3.39 11.22
C LEU A 34 -5.96 3.93 9.92
N VAL A 35 -6.25 5.23 9.86
CA VAL A 35 -6.81 5.86 8.65
C VAL A 35 -5.86 5.69 7.47
N MET A 36 -4.56 5.90 7.68
CA MET A 36 -3.56 5.71 6.64
C MET A 36 -3.53 4.27 6.11
N ALA A 37 -3.51 3.29 7.01
CA ALA A 37 -3.49 1.88 6.63
C ALA A 37 -4.76 1.46 5.89
N ILE A 38 -5.93 1.98 6.26
CA ILE A 38 -7.19 1.79 5.52
C ILE A 38 -7.08 2.36 4.10
N VAL A 39 -6.60 3.60 3.96
CA VAL A 39 -6.43 4.25 2.64
C VAL A 39 -5.47 3.43 1.78
N MET A 40 -4.33 3.01 2.33
CA MET A 40 -3.36 2.20 1.59
C MET A 40 -3.92 0.84 1.22
N THR A 41 -4.64 0.17 2.13
CA THR A 41 -5.29 -1.12 1.85
C THR A 41 -6.29 -0.98 0.71
N ALA A 42 -7.17 0.03 0.77
CA ALA A 42 -8.17 0.30 -0.25
C ALA A 42 -7.52 0.62 -1.62
N ALA A 43 -6.45 1.41 -1.63
CA ALA A 43 -5.71 1.75 -2.86
C ALA A 43 -5.11 0.50 -3.52
N HIS A 44 -4.48 -0.36 -2.73
CA HIS A 44 -3.87 -1.60 -3.20
C HIS A 44 -4.92 -2.62 -3.68
N LEU A 45 -6.03 -2.77 -2.97
CA LEU A 45 -7.15 -3.61 -3.42
C LEU A 45 -7.79 -3.06 -4.70
N GLY A 46 -7.95 -1.74 -4.82
CA GLY A 46 -8.47 -1.08 -6.02
C GLY A 46 -7.59 -1.35 -7.24
N VAL A 47 -6.26 -1.26 -7.08
CA VAL A 47 -5.31 -1.60 -8.16
C VAL A 47 -5.34 -3.08 -8.48
N GLY A 48 -5.36 -3.96 -7.47
CA GLY A 48 -5.46 -5.40 -7.67
C GLY A 48 -6.74 -5.82 -8.40
N ALA A 49 -7.90 -5.28 -8.00
CA ALA A 49 -9.18 -5.56 -8.63
C ALA A 49 -9.25 -5.01 -10.06
N TRP A 50 -8.77 -3.78 -10.28
CA TRP A 50 -8.67 -3.20 -11.62
C TRP A 50 -7.73 -4.01 -12.53
N TRP A 51 -6.64 -4.54 -11.97
CA TRP A 51 -5.74 -5.44 -12.68
C TRP A 51 -6.45 -6.74 -13.08
N ILE A 52 -7.18 -7.41 -12.17
CA ILE A 52 -7.97 -8.62 -12.48
C ILE A 52 -8.96 -8.34 -13.62
N ALA A 53 -9.65 -7.20 -13.57
CA ALA A 53 -10.65 -6.81 -14.56
C ALA A 53 -10.07 -6.65 -15.98
N GLN A 54 -8.78 -6.35 -16.12
CA GLN A 54 -8.11 -6.21 -17.41
C GLN A 54 -7.66 -7.53 -18.05
N LYS A 55 -7.78 -8.66 -17.36
CA LYS A 55 -7.33 -10.00 -17.83
C LYS A 55 -5.94 -9.96 -18.48
N PRO A 56 -4.90 -9.53 -17.76
CA PRO A 56 -3.59 -9.31 -18.38
C PRO A 56 -2.93 -10.64 -18.75
N HIS A 57 -2.34 -10.67 -19.94
CA HIS A 57 -1.69 -11.86 -20.50
C HIS A 57 -0.17 -11.84 -20.37
N ARG A 58 0.42 -10.75 -19.87
CA ARG A 58 1.87 -10.59 -19.67
C ARG A 58 2.25 -10.80 -18.23
N ALA A 59 3.37 -11.50 -18.00
CA ALA A 59 3.94 -11.74 -16.68
C ALA A 59 4.13 -10.45 -15.87
N ALA A 60 4.65 -9.38 -16.48
CA ALA A 60 4.81 -8.08 -15.81
C ALA A 60 3.50 -7.52 -15.25
N GLY A 61 2.42 -7.66 -16.02
CA GLY A 61 1.07 -7.32 -15.57
C GLY A 61 0.71 -8.20 -14.38
N ILE A 62 0.78 -9.53 -14.53
CA ILE A 62 0.41 -10.50 -13.48
C ILE A 62 1.13 -10.23 -12.15
N THR A 63 2.44 -10.02 -12.22
CA THR A 63 3.27 -9.69 -11.07
C THR A 63 2.80 -8.40 -10.39
N ALA A 64 2.48 -7.34 -11.15
CA ALA A 64 1.99 -6.08 -10.58
C ALA A 64 0.68 -6.26 -9.79
N GLY A 65 -0.24 -7.06 -10.31
CA GLY A 65 -1.52 -7.34 -9.66
C GLY A 65 -1.40 -8.16 -8.39
N VAL A 66 -0.61 -9.24 -8.45
CA VAL A 66 -0.34 -10.09 -7.27
C VAL A 66 0.37 -9.27 -6.19
N LEU A 67 1.38 -8.49 -6.55
CA LEU A 67 2.07 -7.62 -5.60
C LEU A 67 1.15 -6.56 -5.00
N ALA A 68 0.23 -5.99 -5.78
CA ALA A 68 -0.75 -5.04 -5.26
C ALA A 68 -1.64 -5.70 -4.19
N LEU A 69 -2.14 -6.92 -4.44
CA LEU A 69 -2.95 -7.66 -3.46
C LEU A 69 -2.15 -8.02 -2.21
N LEU A 70 -0.90 -8.46 -2.37
CA LEU A 70 -0.01 -8.77 -1.24
C LEU A 70 0.31 -7.54 -0.40
N ALA A 71 0.55 -6.39 -1.04
CA ALA A 71 0.77 -5.13 -0.34
C ALA A 71 -0.50 -4.68 0.41
N GLY A 72 -1.68 -4.83 -0.19
CA GLY A 72 -2.96 -4.58 0.49
C GLY A 72 -3.16 -5.48 1.71
N ALA A 73 -2.90 -6.78 1.58
CA ALA A 73 -2.94 -7.72 2.69
C ALA A 73 -1.94 -7.34 3.79
N SER A 74 -0.72 -6.93 3.41
CA SER A 74 0.32 -6.49 4.34
C SER A 74 -0.08 -5.24 5.13
N TRP A 75 -0.78 -4.28 4.50
CA TRP A 75 -1.33 -3.11 5.19
C TRP A 75 -2.47 -3.50 6.16
N ALA A 76 -3.32 -4.45 5.79
CA ALA A 76 -4.38 -4.95 6.66
C ALA A 76 -3.82 -5.69 7.89
N THR A 77 -2.81 -6.54 7.71
CA THR A 77 -2.13 -7.21 8.83
C THR A 77 -1.38 -6.23 9.72
N TRP A 78 -0.86 -5.15 9.14
CA TRP A 78 -0.21 -4.09 9.91
C TRP A 78 -1.18 -3.40 10.88
N VAL A 79 -2.43 -3.16 10.48
CA VAL A 79 -3.45 -2.57 11.37
C VAL A 79 -3.65 -3.41 12.64
N VAL A 80 -3.71 -4.74 12.49
CA VAL A 80 -3.88 -5.66 13.62
C VAL A 80 -2.68 -5.57 14.55
N ALA A 81 -1.46 -5.66 14.01
CA ALA A 81 -0.24 -5.57 14.80
C ALA A 81 -0.09 -4.20 15.49
N ALA A 82 -0.42 -3.11 14.78
CA ALA A 82 -0.38 -1.76 15.33
C ALA A 82 -1.47 -1.53 16.40
N TRP A 83 -2.61 -2.23 16.32
CA TRP A 83 -3.65 -2.18 17.34
C TRP A 83 -3.23 -2.90 18.63
N GLU A 84 -2.66 -4.10 18.49
CA GLU A 84 -2.09 -4.85 19.62
C GLU A 84 -0.99 -4.03 20.29
N GLU A 85 -0.15 -3.36 19.50
CA GLU A 85 0.89 -2.47 20.02
C GLU A 85 0.30 -1.23 20.70
N PHE A 86 -0.73 -0.58 20.15
CA PHE A 86 -1.40 0.54 20.80
C PHE A 86 -2.01 0.13 22.16
N GLN A 87 -2.60 -1.07 22.24
CA GLN A 87 -3.10 -1.64 23.50
C GLN A 87 -1.95 -1.91 24.49
N ALA A 88 -0.81 -2.43 24.00
CA ALA A 88 0.37 -2.73 24.82
C ALA A 88 1.17 -1.49 25.24
N GLN A 89 1.11 -0.40 24.45
CA GLN A 89 1.75 0.89 24.72
C GLN A 89 1.20 1.61 25.97
N ALA A 90 0.20 1.04 26.65
CA ALA A 90 -0.15 1.42 28.00
C ALA A 90 0.99 1.18 29.02
N SER A 91 2.03 0.38 28.70
CA SER A 91 3.08 0.04 29.67
C SER A 91 4.56 0.21 29.23
N LEU A 92 4.94 0.19 27.95
CA LEU A 92 6.36 0.29 27.52
C LEU A 92 6.58 0.89 26.10
N PRO A 93 7.74 1.52 25.80
CA PRO A 93 8.13 1.97 24.45
C PRO A 93 8.72 0.82 23.61
N ILE A 94 8.15 0.51 22.44
CA ILE A 94 8.59 -0.57 21.53
C ILE A 94 8.55 -0.10 20.06
N ILE A 95 9.40 -0.72 19.22
CA ILE A 95 9.60 -0.44 17.78
C ILE A 95 8.69 -1.37 16.93
N ASN A 96 7.71 -0.81 16.22
CA ASN A 96 6.82 -1.54 15.32
C ASN A 96 7.52 -2.05 14.04
N ILE A 97 7.98 -3.31 14.04
CA ILE A 97 8.62 -3.93 12.87
C ILE A 97 7.58 -4.54 11.90
N ALA A 98 6.34 -4.75 12.32
CA ALA A 98 5.30 -5.39 11.50
C ALA A 98 4.93 -4.58 10.24
N GLY A 99 5.22 -3.28 10.22
CA GLY A 99 4.93 -2.40 9.07
C GLY A 99 5.97 -2.46 7.96
N LEU A 100 7.17 -2.95 8.24
CA LEU A 100 8.29 -2.94 7.28
C LEU A 100 7.92 -3.56 5.92
N PRO A 101 7.23 -4.71 5.85
CA PRO A 101 6.84 -5.31 4.57
C PRO A 101 5.87 -4.42 3.78
N ALA A 102 4.92 -3.75 4.45
CA ALA A 102 3.95 -2.87 3.81
C ALA A 102 4.63 -1.63 3.20
N PHE A 103 5.61 -1.07 3.91
CA PHE A 103 6.41 0.05 3.44
C PHE A 103 7.33 -0.34 2.27
N ALA A 104 7.94 -1.52 2.30
CA ALA A 104 8.81 -1.98 1.23
C ALA A 104 8.04 -2.42 -0.03
N LEU A 105 6.87 -3.03 0.11
CA LEU A 105 6.06 -3.51 -1.01
C LEU A 105 5.37 -2.37 -1.78
N SER A 106 4.97 -1.29 -1.10
CA SER A 106 4.29 -0.15 -1.74
C SER A 106 5.08 0.47 -2.91
N PRO A 107 6.39 0.80 -2.80
CA PRO A 107 7.17 1.33 -3.92
C PRO A 107 7.43 0.28 -5.01
N VAL A 108 7.56 -1.00 -4.64
CA VAL A 108 7.70 -2.10 -5.61
C VAL A 108 6.46 -2.20 -6.49
N VAL A 109 5.27 -2.17 -5.88
CA VAL A 109 4.00 -2.17 -6.61
C VAL A 109 3.90 -0.94 -7.51
N LEU A 110 4.31 0.25 -7.02
CA LEU A 110 4.32 1.46 -7.84
C LEU A 110 5.19 1.32 -9.09
N ILE A 111 6.41 0.80 -8.95
CA ILE A 111 7.30 0.55 -10.08
C ILE A 111 6.63 -0.42 -11.08
N CYS A 112 6.05 -1.53 -10.58
CA CYS A 112 5.36 -2.50 -11.42
C CYS A 112 4.16 -1.90 -12.16
N VAL A 113 3.38 -1.02 -11.52
CA VAL A 113 2.27 -0.30 -12.15
C VAL A 113 2.79 0.64 -13.24
N ILE A 114 3.84 1.43 -12.97
CA ILE A 114 4.43 2.35 -13.96
C ILE A 114 4.95 1.58 -15.19
N VAL A 115 5.70 0.50 -14.96
CA VAL A 115 6.24 -0.37 -16.04
C VAL A 115 5.11 -0.99 -16.85
N SER A 116 4.05 -1.47 -16.20
CA SER A 116 2.90 -2.05 -16.89
C SER A 116 2.17 -1.02 -17.76
N VAL A 117 2.04 0.22 -17.28
CA VAL A 117 1.42 1.31 -18.03
C VAL A 117 2.28 1.76 -19.21
N THR A 118 3.59 1.85 -19.06
CA THR A 118 4.50 2.24 -20.17
C THR A 118 4.57 1.17 -21.25
N GLN A 119 4.64 -0.11 -20.88
CA GLN A 119 4.65 -1.22 -21.85
C GLN A 119 3.34 -1.37 -22.63
N ASN A 120 2.22 -0.86 -22.11
CA ASN A 120 0.94 -0.83 -22.83
C ASN A 120 0.82 0.37 -23.81
N ARG A 121 1.71 1.37 -23.74
CA ARG A 121 1.68 2.56 -24.63
C ARG A 121 2.51 2.41 -25.92
N THR A 122 3.42 1.45 -25.97
CA THR A 122 4.28 1.22 -27.14
C THR A 122 3.63 0.32 -28.20
N ARG A 123 2.30 0.15 -28.13
CA ARG A 123 1.43 -0.43 -29.15
C ARG A 123 0.41 0.62 -29.57
#